data_AF-A0A2D8HYJ7-F1
#
_entry.id   AF-A0A2D8HYJ7-F1
#
_cell.length_a   1.000
_cell.length_b   1.000
_cell.length_c   1.000
_cell.angle_alpha   90.00
_cell.angle_beta   90.00
_cell.angle_gamma   90.00
#
_symmetry.space_group_name_H-M   'P 1'
#
loop_
_entity.id
_entity.type
_entity.pdbx_description
1 polymer ?
#
loop_
_entity_poly.entity_id
_entity_poly.type
_entity_poly.pdbx_seq_one_letter_code
_entity_poly.pdbx_strand_id
1 'polypeptide(L)'
;NDQLGAGWRLPTKQELSGLVCETCQGLKINEAIFPDTFGGPYWTSDANRFAPRHQWTVNFFTGHSYGRFFPTQEMAVRLVRDRL
;
A
#
# COMPACT_ATOMS: atom_id res chain seq x y z
N ASN A 1 8.42 16.50 -2.45
CA ASN A 1 8.80 15.37 -1.56
C ASN A 1 9.91 15.71 -0.57
N ASP A 2 10.40 16.97 -0.50
CA ASP A 2 11.47 17.35 0.44
C ASP A 2 11.06 17.32 1.93
N GLN A 3 9.76 17.20 2.22
CA GLN A 3 9.23 17.16 3.58
C GLN A 3 9.37 15.78 4.27
N LEU A 4 9.65 14.70 3.54
CA LEU A 4 9.77 13.34 4.10
C LEU A 4 11.22 12.95 4.44
N GLY A 5 12.20 13.76 4.02
CA GLY A 5 13.62 13.37 4.01
C GLY A 5 13.99 12.57 2.75
N ALA A 6 15.27 12.61 2.37
CA ALA A 6 15.75 11.96 1.16
C ALA A 6 15.47 10.44 1.16
N GLY A 7 14.93 9.93 0.04
CA GLY A 7 14.75 8.49 -0.21
C GLY A 7 13.41 7.90 0.22
N TRP A 8 12.57 8.61 0.98
CA TRP A 8 11.22 8.14 1.27
C TRP A 8 10.27 8.33 0.09
N ARG A 9 9.51 7.30 -0.23
CA ARG A 9 8.56 7.29 -1.35
C ARG A 9 7.32 6.47 -1.02
N LEU A 10 6.28 6.65 -1.84
CA LEU A 10 5.22 5.66 -1.92
C LEU A 10 5.79 4.31 -2.38
N PRO A 11 5.27 3.19 -1.84
CA PRO A 11 5.65 1.87 -2.29
C PRO A 11 5.00 1.56 -3.63
N THR A 12 5.65 0.72 -4.43
CA THR A 12 5.01 0.09 -5.59
C THR A 12 3.93 -0.88 -5.12
N LYS A 13 3.02 -1.28 -6.01
CA LYS A 13 2.03 -2.32 -5.68
C LYS A 13 2.72 -3.62 -5.33
N GLN A 14 3.79 -3.98 -6.04
CA GLN A 14 4.55 -5.21 -5.78
C GLN A 14 5.14 -5.22 -4.37
N GLU A 15 5.71 -4.11 -3.90
CA GLU A 15 6.27 -4.00 -2.54
C GLU A 15 5.19 -4.19 -1.46
N LEU A 16 4.03 -3.52 -1.58
CA LEU A 16 2.95 -3.70 -0.61
C LEU A 16 2.30 -5.09 -0.70
N SER A 17 2.11 -5.62 -1.91
CA SER A 17 1.60 -6.98 -2.10
C SER A 17 2.55 -8.02 -1.49
N GLY A 18 3.86 -7.77 -1.50
CA GLY A 18 4.85 -8.63 -0.83
C GLY A 18 4.71 -8.68 0.70
N LEU A 19 3.98 -7.75 1.31
CA LEU A 19 3.67 -7.78 2.75
C LEU A 19 2.39 -8.58 3.07
N VAL A 20 1.63 -8.99 2.05
CA VAL A 20 0.37 -9.70 2.25
C VAL A 20 0.65 -11.10 2.81
N CYS A 21 0.03 -11.38 3.96
CA CYS A 21 0.08 -12.69 4.59
C CYS A 21 -1.21 -13.45 4.31
N GLU A 22 -1.16 -14.42 3.39
CA GLU A 22 -2.35 -15.18 2.96
C GLU A 22 -2.91 -16.07 4.08
N THR A 23 -2.05 -16.63 4.92
CA THR A 23 -2.39 -17.55 6.01
C THR A 23 -2.77 -16.86 7.32
N CYS A 24 -2.57 -15.53 7.43
CA CYS A 24 -2.89 -14.78 8.63
C CYS A 24 -4.41 -14.76 8.87
N GLN A 25 -4.79 -15.00 10.13
CA GLN A 25 -6.16 -14.86 10.62
C GLN A 25 -6.39 -13.38 10.96
N GLY A 26 -7.50 -12.79 10.49
CA GLY A 26 -7.72 -11.34 10.64
C GLY A 26 -7.06 -10.53 9.52
N LEU A 27 -6.24 -9.53 9.89
CA LEU A 27 -5.54 -8.71 8.91
C LEU A 27 -4.53 -9.54 8.12
N LYS A 28 -4.44 -9.26 6.83
CA LYS A 28 -3.59 -9.95 5.85
C LYS A 28 -2.18 -9.37 5.84
N ILE A 29 -1.58 -9.22 7.01
CA ILE A 29 -0.22 -8.73 7.23
C ILE A 29 0.32 -9.31 8.55
N ASN A 30 1.63 -9.43 8.70
CA ASN A 30 2.22 -9.85 9.97
C ASN A 30 2.07 -8.75 11.03
N GLU A 31 1.08 -8.86 11.91
CA GLU A 31 0.77 -7.87 12.95
C GLU A 31 1.85 -7.77 14.04
N ALA A 32 2.73 -8.76 14.19
CA ALA A 32 3.86 -8.66 15.13
C ALA A 32 4.98 -7.75 14.59
N ILE A 33 5.18 -7.72 13.26
CA ILE A 33 6.15 -6.81 12.60
C ILE A 33 5.50 -5.45 12.33
N PHE A 34 4.21 -5.44 12.02
CA PHE A 34 3.44 -4.27 11.64
C PHE A 34 2.26 -4.06 12.59
N PRO A 35 2.51 -3.75 13.87
CA PRO A 35 1.45 -3.51 14.84
C PRO A 35 0.61 -2.29 14.43
N ASP A 36 -0.63 -2.24 14.94
CA ASP A 36 -1.59 -1.16 14.72
C ASP A 36 -1.85 -0.85 13.22
N THR A 37 -1.70 -1.86 12.36
CA THR A 37 -2.01 -1.70 10.94
C THR A 37 -3.50 -1.45 10.75
N PHE A 38 -3.87 -0.33 10.14
CA PHE A 38 -5.25 -0.09 9.73
C PHE A 38 -5.69 -1.16 8.71
N GLY A 39 -6.79 -1.87 8.98
CA GLY A 39 -7.37 -2.88 8.11
C GLY A 39 -8.10 -2.28 6.92
N GLY A 40 -7.36 -1.78 5.93
CA GLY A 40 -7.95 -1.13 4.77
C GLY A 40 -6.99 -0.94 3.61
N PRO A 41 -7.38 -0.17 2.59
CA PRO A 41 -6.57 0.14 1.41
C PRO A 41 -5.41 1.09 1.72
N TYR A 42 -4.25 0.80 1.14
CA TYR A 42 -3.03 1.60 1.18
C TYR A 42 -2.64 2.04 -0.23
N TRP A 43 -2.27 3.31 -0.38
CA TRP A 43 -1.81 3.87 -1.65
C TRP A 43 -0.51 3.21 -2.14
N THR A 44 -0.42 3.07 -3.46
CA THR A 44 0.80 2.67 -4.17
C THR A 44 1.20 3.77 -5.17
N SER A 45 2.46 3.78 -5.59
CA SER A 45 2.94 4.63 -6.68
C SER A 45 2.45 4.18 -8.07
N ASP A 46 1.78 3.03 -8.19
CA ASP A 46 1.39 2.44 -9.47
C ASP A 46 0.04 2.98 -9.97
N ALA A 47 0.06 3.64 -11.12
CA ALA A 47 -1.15 4.07 -11.83
C ALA A 47 -1.83 2.89 -12.54
N ASN A 48 -3.15 2.93 -12.69
CA ASN A 48 -3.86 1.95 -13.51
C ASN A 48 -3.73 2.28 -14.99
N ARG A 49 -2.84 1.58 -15.70
CA ARG A 49 -2.62 1.73 -17.16
C ARG A 49 -3.87 1.53 -18.02
N PHE A 50 -4.86 0.77 -17.55
CA PHE A 50 -6.11 0.54 -18.28
C PHE A 50 -7.19 1.59 -17.97
N ALA A 51 -7.03 2.34 -16.88
CA ALA A 51 -7.96 3.37 -16.46
C ALA A 51 -7.17 4.54 -15.84
N PRO A 52 -6.61 5.46 -16.67
CA PRO A 52 -5.58 6.41 -16.26
C PRO A 52 -5.94 7.39 -15.14
N ARG A 53 -7.24 7.52 -14.83
CA ARG A 53 -7.73 8.34 -13.70
C ARG A 53 -7.70 7.61 -12.37
N HIS A 54 -7.35 6.33 -12.36
CA HIS A 54 -7.36 5.48 -11.17
C HIS A 54 -5.94 5.05 -10.79
N GLN A 55 -5.74 4.87 -9.49
CA GLN A 55 -4.51 4.42 -8.88
C GLN A 55 -4.71 3.05 -8.24
N TRP A 56 -3.63 2.27 -8.11
CA TRP A 56 -3.64 1.01 -7.39
C TRP A 56 -3.52 1.20 -5.88
N THR A 57 -4.25 0.38 -5.14
CA THR A 57 -4.10 0.19 -3.69
C THR A 57 -3.94 -1.29 -3.35
N VAL A 58 -3.30 -1.59 -2.22
CA VAL A 58 -3.31 -2.92 -1.58
C VAL A 58 -4.12 -2.83 -0.29
N ASN A 59 -5.05 -3.76 -0.07
CA ASN A 59 -5.94 -3.75 1.08
C ASN A 59 -5.55 -4.85 2.08
N PHE A 60 -5.07 -4.48 3.27
CA PHE A 60 -4.63 -5.44 4.28
C PHE A 60 -5.78 -6.07 5.08
N PHE A 61 -7.03 -5.64 4.92
CA PHE A 61 -8.17 -6.41 5.46
C PHE A 61 -8.50 -7.62 4.58
N THR A 62 -8.32 -7.50 3.27
CA THR A 62 -8.72 -8.53 2.29
C THR A 62 -7.55 -9.28 1.66
N GLY A 63 -6.33 -8.71 1.67
CA GLY A 63 -5.16 -9.21 0.95
C GLY A 63 -5.15 -8.88 -0.54
N HIS A 64 -6.18 -8.19 -1.06
CA HIS A 64 -6.33 -7.93 -2.50
C HIS A 64 -5.81 -6.56 -2.92
N SER A 65 -5.55 -6.43 -4.22
CA SER A 65 -5.24 -5.15 -4.87
C SER A 65 -6.42 -4.63 -5.68
N TYR A 66 -6.63 -3.31 -5.69
CA TYR A 66 -7.71 -2.66 -6.41
C TYR A 66 -7.18 -1.46 -7.21
N GLY A 67 -7.45 -1.42 -8.52
CA GLY A 67 -6.99 -0.36 -9.44
C GLY A 67 -8.09 0.61 -9.83
N ARG A 68 -9.00 0.94 -8.91
CA ARG A 68 -10.27 1.64 -9.22
C ARG A 68 -10.47 2.93 -8.44
N PHE A 69 -9.46 3.42 -7.73
CA PHE A 69 -9.60 4.56 -6.83
C PHE A 69 -9.05 5.83 -7.45
N PHE A 70 -9.78 6.93 -7.30
CA PHE A 70 -9.31 8.26 -7.69
C PHE A 70 -8.24 8.75 -6.71
N PRO A 71 -7.21 9.47 -7.17
CA PRO A 71 -6.09 9.92 -6.33
C PRO A 71 -6.49 10.94 -5.25
N THR A 72 -7.70 11.49 -5.32
CA THR A 72 -8.25 12.44 -4.34
C THR A 72 -8.94 11.76 -3.16
N GLN A 73 -9.06 10.42 -3.16
CA GLN A 73 -9.68 9.70 -2.05
C GLN A 73 -8.73 9.56 -0.87
N GLU A 74 -9.30 9.56 0.33
CA GLU A 74 -8.54 9.32 1.56
C GLU A 74 -8.27 7.81 1.72
N MET A 75 -7.00 7.43 1.75
CA MET A 75 -6.53 6.06 2.00
C MET A 75 -5.29 6.11 2.87
N ALA A 76 -4.96 5.00 3.52
CA ALA A 76 -3.76 4.91 4.32
C ALA A 76 -2.49 4.94 3.43
N VAL A 77 -1.36 5.31 4.03
CA VAL A 77 -0.05 5.32 3.37
C VAL A 77 0.95 4.61 4.28
N ARG A 78 1.81 3.78 3.67
CA ARG A 78 2.99 3.21 4.32
C ARG A 78 4.19 3.57 3.44
N LEU A 79 5.04 4.49 3.90
CA LEU A 79 6.21 4.92 3.13
C LEU A 79 7.32 3.88 3.19
N VAL A 80 8.09 3.78 2.11
CA VAL A 80 9.27 2.93 2.02
C VAL A 80 10.49 3.75 1.63
N ARG A 81 11.66 3.22 1.95
CA ARG A 81 12.97 3.68 1.49
C ARG A 81 13.79 2.45 1.12
N ASP A 82 14.65 2.60 0.13
CA ASP A 82 15.54 1.52 -0.27
C ASP A 82 16.62 1.31 0.81
N ARG A 83 17.10 0.06 0.93
CA ARG A 83 18.24 -0.24 1.78
C ARG A 83 19.50 0.21 1.04
N LEU A 84 20.36 0.95 1.74
CA LEU A 84 21.71 1.30 1.28
C LEU A 84 22.57 0.04 1.17
#